data_AF-A0A7V9NAZ1-F1
#
_entry.id   AF-A0A7V9NAZ1-F1
#
_cell.length_a   1.000
_cell.length_b   1.000
_cell.length_c   1.000
_cell.angle_alpha   90.00
_cell.angle_beta   90.00
_cell.angle_gamma   90.00
#
_symmetry.space_group_name_H-M   'P 1'
#
loop_
_entity.id
_entity.type
_entity.pdbx_description
1 polymer ?
#
loop_
_entity_poly.entity_id
_entity_poly.type
_entity_poly.pdbx_seq_one_letter_code
_entity_poly.pdbx_strand_id
1 'polypeptide(L)'
;MIGSVDENLPRSETAHVNLTVPELIEKAIARGEGILADSGALVAYTGEHTGRSPKDRFIVAHGESKDRIEWGGFNQPIDPEAFDRLTARAVEHHKDRDLFIVDGYVGADPAYRIKVRVIAEFAWHALFVLQLFRRPTAEELEDFEPDFTLISASTLKADPERDGTNSGTFVGLDLERRKVVIIGTKYAGEMKKSIFSAANYLLPTQGVLTMHCSANVGANDD
;
A
#
# COMPACT_ATOMS: atom_id res chain seq x y z
N MET A 1 0.07 -1.03 20.92
CA MET A 1 1.44 -0.50 20.97
C MET A 1 2.14 -1.06 19.74
N ILE A 2 2.67 -0.22 18.85
CA ILE A 2 3.36 -0.72 17.64
C ILE A 2 4.61 -1.48 18.14
N GLY A 3 4.56 -2.82 18.10
CA GLY A 3 5.63 -3.70 18.55
C GLY A 3 6.87 -3.60 17.66
N SER A 4 8.04 -3.62 18.31
CA SER A 4 9.39 -3.41 17.76
C SER A 4 9.66 -2.02 17.15
N VAL A 5 10.77 -1.41 17.58
CA VAL A 5 11.18 -0.05 17.20
C VAL A 5 11.80 -0.07 15.79
N ASP A 6 10.99 -0.28 14.75
CA ASP A 6 11.45 -0.03 13.38
C ASP A 6 11.51 1.49 13.18
N GLU A 7 12.72 2.04 13.14
CA GLU A 7 12.99 3.46 12.88
C GLU A 7 12.52 3.91 11.48
N ASN A 8 12.20 2.96 10.59
CA ASN A 8 11.72 3.21 9.23
C ASN A 8 10.19 3.10 9.09
N LEU A 9 9.46 3.08 10.21
CA LEU A 9 8.01 3.25 10.21
C LEU A 9 7.63 4.70 10.55
N PRO A 10 6.66 5.29 9.83
CA PRO A 10 6.12 6.60 10.16
C PRO A 10 5.67 6.67 11.61
N ARG A 11 6.12 7.70 12.33
CA ARG A 11 5.60 8.08 13.64
C ARG A 11 4.87 9.39 13.47
N SER A 12 3.70 9.51 14.08
CA SER A 12 2.93 10.75 14.12
C SER A 12 2.40 10.93 15.53
N GLU A 13 2.26 12.18 15.97
CA GLU A 13 1.57 12.51 17.22
C GLU A 13 0.13 12.00 17.24
N THR A 14 -0.50 11.83 16.06
CA THR A 14 -1.87 11.36 15.92
C THR A 14 -1.95 10.21 14.91
N ALA A 15 -1.82 8.98 15.39
CA ALA A 15 -2.04 7.77 14.59
C ALA A 15 -3.41 7.14 14.90
N HIS A 16 -4.22 6.96 13.86
CA HIS A 16 -5.52 6.31 13.91
C HIS A 16 -5.42 4.89 13.36
N VAL A 17 -5.59 3.88 14.22
CA VAL A 17 -5.35 2.49 13.86
C VAL A 17 -6.67 1.74 13.75
N ASN A 18 -6.88 1.05 12.62
CA ASN A 18 -8.00 0.16 12.35
C ASN A 18 -9.38 0.79 12.63
N LEU A 19 -9.53 2.07 12.28
CA LEU A 19 -10.82 2.77 12.37
C LEU A 19 -11.90 2.06 11.55
N THR A 20 -13.12 2.14 12.04
CA THR A 20 -14.31 1.64 11.37
C THR A 20 -14.64 2.46 10.12
N VAL A 21 -15.51 1.91 9.26
CA VAL A 21 -15.97 2.60 8.04
C VAL A 21 -16.61 3.97 8.34
N PRO A 22 -17.54 4.11 9.31
CA PRO A 22 -18.10 5.42 9.66
C PRO A 22 -17.04 6.42 10.13
N GLU A 23 -16.14 6.00 11.02
CA GLU A 23 -15.07 6.88 11.53
C GLU A 23 -14.15 7.37 10.41
N LEU A 24 -13.79 6.51 9.45
CA LEU A 24 -12.98 6.89 8.30
C LEU A 24 -13.71 7.87 7.37
N ILE A 25 -15.01 7.67 7.15
CA ILE A 25 -15.85 8.59 6.36
C ILE A 25 -15.93 9.96 7.06
N GLU A 26 -16.20 9.97 8.36
CA GLU A 26 -16.27 11.21 9.16
C GLU A 26 -14.94 11.97 9.11
N LYS A 27 -13.81 11.26 9.28
CA LYS A 27 -12.48 11.85 9.16
C LYS A 27 -12.22 12.41 7.76
N ALA A 28 -12.56 11.66 6.71
CA ALA A 28 -12.39 12.10 5.33
C ALA A 28 -13.18 13.39 5.03
N ILE A 29 -14.43 13.48 5.49
CA ILE A 29 -15.28 14.67 5.32
C ILE A 29 -14.73 15.84 6.15
N ALA A 30 -14.43 15.62 7.44
CA ALA A 30 -13.92 16.66 8.33
C ALA A 30 -12.60 17.26 7.85
N ARG A 31 -11.78 16.47 7.16
CA ARG A 31 -10.49 16.87 6.58
C ARG A 31 -10.60 17.40 5.15
N GLY A 32 -11.83 17.49 4.60
CA GLY A 32 -12.06 17.97 3.22
C GLY A 32 -11.45 17.08 2.14
N GLU A 33 -11.26 15.79 2.43
CA GLU A 33 -10.67 14.82 1.49
C GLU A 33 -11.70 14.29 0.48
N GLY A 34 -12.99 14.47 0.77
CA GLY A 34 -14.09 14.05 -0.07
C GLY A 34 -15.42 14.62 0.41
N ILE A 35 -16.48 14.28 -0.33
CA ILE A 35 -17.87 14.67 -0.02
C ILE A 35 -18.76 13.43 -0.06
N LEU A 36 -19.95 13.51 0.55
CA LEU A 36 -20.96 12.47 0.38
C LEU A 36 -21.79 12.74 -0.88
N ALA A 37 -21.99 11.71 -1.69
CA ALA A 37 -23.05 11.67 -2.68
C ALA A 37 -24.42 11.56 -2.00
N ASP A 38 -25.49 11.81 -2.75
CA ASP A 38 -26.88 11.62 -2.31
C ASP A 38 -27.17 10.19 -1.80
N SER A 39 -26.49 9.20 -2.37
CA SER A 39 -26.51 7.79 -1.96
C SER A 39 -25.80 7.48 -0.65
N GLY A 40 -25.08 8.46 -0.07
CA GLY A 40 -24.22 8.25 1.10
C GLY A 40 -22.84 7.67 0.78
N ALA A 41 -22.51 7.42 -0.48
CA ALA A 41 -21.16 7.03 -0.89
C ALA A 41 -20.17 8.19 -0.72
N LEU A 42 -18.97 7.90 -0.21
CA LEU A 42 -17.88 8.88 -0.17
C LEU A 42 -17.28 9.06 -1.58
N VAL A 43 -17.30 10.30 -2.07
CA VAL A 43 -16.67 10.73 -3.31
C VAL A 43 -15.36 11.42 -2.97
N ALA A 44 -14.23 10.85 -3.44
CA ALA A 44 -12.89 11.40 -3.27
C ALA A 44 -12.26 11.74 -4.62
N TYR A 45 -11.37 12.72 -4.64
CA TYR A 45 -10.67 13.18 -5.85
C TYR A 45 -9.19 12.80 -5.81
N THR A 46 -8.73 12.11 -6.86
CA THR A 46 -7.34 11.63 -6.97
C THR A 46 -6.38 12.68 -7.53
N GLY A 47 -6.88 13.86 -7.90
CA GLY A 47 -6.09 14.95 -8.46
C GLY A 47 -5.62 14.65 -9.88
N GLU A 48 -4.37 14.99 -10.18
CA GLU A 48 -3.75 14.84 -11.51
C GLU A 48 -3.74 13.39 -12.01
N HIS A 49 -3.50 12.43 -11.10
CA HIS A 49 -3.46 11.02 -11.45
C HIS A 49 -4.85 10.38 -11.30
N THR A 50 -5.51 10.08 -12.42
CA THR A 50 -6.79 9.35 -12.48
C THR A 50 -6.65 7.87 -12.82
N GLY A 51 -5.40 7.41 -12.94
CA GLY A 51 -5.04 6.04 -13.26
C GLY A 51 -3.65 5.71 -12.74
N ARG A 52 -3.15 4.53 -13.11
CA ARG A 52 -1.79 4.12 -12.74
C ARG A 52 -0.73 4.96 -13.45
N SER A 53 0.46 4.97 -12.87
CA SER A 53 1.68 5.56 -13.43
C SER A 53 2.74 4.48 -13.70
N PRO A 54 2.61 3.64 -14.76
CA PRO A 54 3.48 2.48 -14.97
C PRO A 54 4.97 2.82 -15.14
N LYS A 55 5.28 4.04 -15.60
CA LYS A 55 6.65 4.53 -15.77
C LYS A 55 7.30 4.98 -14.46
N ASP A 56 6.52 5.12 -13.40
CA ASP A 56 6.97 5.54 -12.07
C ASP A 56 6.94 4.37 -11.07
N ARG A 57 6.82 3.13 -11.58
CA ARG A 57 6.85 1.90 -10.78
C ARG A 57 8.23 1.26 -10.83
N PHE A 58 8.79 1.02 -9.65
CA PHE A 58 10.14 0.50 -9.45
C PHE A 58 10.14 -0.73 -8.53
N ILE A 59 11.11 -1.62 -8.72
CA ILE A 59 11.41 -2.74 -7.84
C ILE A 59 12.88 -2.66 -7.41
N VAL A 60 13.15 -2.80 -6.12
CA VAL A 60 14.51 -2.73 -5.58
C VAL A 60 15.34 -3.91 -6.10
N ALA A 61 16.48 -3.62 -6.72
CA ALA A 61 17.32 -4.63 -7.37
C ALA A 61 18.36 -5.22 -6.41
N HIS A 62 17.93 -6.02 -5.43
CA HIS A 62 18.80 -6.70 -4.46
C HIS A 62 18.27 -8.06 -3.99
N GLY A 63 19.12 -8.81 -3.27
CA GLY A 63 18.77 -10.13 -2.75
C GLY A 63 18.41 -11.15 -3.84
N GLU A 64 17.62 -12.16 -3.48
CA GLU A 64 17.22 -13.23 -4.41
C GLU A 64 16.28 -12.75 -5.51
N SER A 65 15.44 -11.76 -5.20
CA SER A 65 14.48 -11.18 -6.14
C SER A 65 15.17 -10.58 -7.35
N LYS A 66 16.40 -10.06 -7.19
CA LYS A 66 17.18 -9.52 -8.30
C LYS A 66 17.38 -10.52 -9.45
N ASP A 67 17.58 -11.78 -9.12
CA ASP A 67 17.83 -12.85 -10.09
C ASP A 67 16.54 -13.51 -10.61
N ARG A 68 15.41 -13.28 -9.93
CA ARG A 68 14.09 -13.85 -10.27
C ARG A 68 13.19 -12.90 -11.06
N ILE A 69 13.46 -11.60 -11.00
CA ILE A 69 12.65 -10.59 -11.69
C ILE A 69 13.02 -10.55 -13.17
N GLU A 70 12.00 -10.62 -14.03
CA GLU A 70 12.11 -10.25 -15.43
C GLU A 70 12.21 -8.71 -15.55
N TRP A 71 13.43 -8.22 -15.72
CA TRP A 71 13.72 -6.79 -15.79
C TRP A 71 13.34 -6.18 -17.14
N GLY A 72 12.90 -4.92 -17.12
CA GLY A 72 12.47 -4.19 -18.31
C GLY A 72 10.96 -4.01 -18.41
N GLY A 73 10.52 -3.24 -19.39
CA GLY A 73 9.11 -2.87 -19.55
C GLY A 73 8.54 -2.18 -18.30
N PHE A 74 7.69 -2.90 -17.56
CA PHE A 74 7.03 -2.40 -16.34
C PHE A 74 7.81 -2.67 -15.04
N ASN A 75 8.84 -3.51 -15.08
CA ASN A 75 9.70 -3.83 -13.93
C ASN A 75 11.00 -3.03 -14.06
N GLN A 76 10.98 -1.80 -13.55
CA GLN A 76 12.14 -0.92 -13.57
C GLN A 76 12.96 -1.13 -12.29
N PRO A 77 14.28 -1.32 -12.38
CA PRO A 77 15.11 -1.43 -11.19
C PRO A 77 15.25 -0.07 -10.50
N ILE A 78 15.39 -0.09 -9.18
CA ILE A 78 15.91 1.03 -8.39
C ILE A 78 16.98 0.53 -7.43
N ASP A 79 18.01 1.34 -7.18
CA ASP A 79 19.05 1.03 -6.21
C ASP A 79 18.47 1.00 -4.78
N PRO A 80 18.91 0.07 -3.93
CA PRO A 80 18.46 -0.02 -2.53
C PRO A 80 18.64 1.29 -1.77
N GLU A 81 19.76 1.98 -1.97
CA GLU A 81 20.04 3.25 -1.31
C GLU A 81 19.06 4.37 -1.73
N ALA A 82 18.65 4.39 -3.00
CA ALA A 82 17.67 5.37 -3.48
C ALA A 82 16.29 5.08 -2.88
N PHE A 83 15.90 3.80 -2.82
CA PHE A 83 14.68 3.38 -2.14
C PHE A 83 14.71 3.74 -0.64
N ASP A 84 15.82 3.52 0.04
CA ASP A 84 15.98 3.83 1.46
C ASP A 84 15.86 5.34 1.71
N ARG A 85 16.48 6.18 0.86
CA ARG A 85 16.31 7.65 0.92
C ARG A 85 14.87 8.09 0.71
N LEU A 86 14.17 7.54 -0.28
CA LEU A 86 12.76 7.84 -0.55
C LEU A 86 11.85 7.39 0.59
N THR A 87 12.13 6.23 1.18
CA THR A 87 11.43 5.71 2.36
C THR A 87 11.60 6.65 3.55
N ALA A 88 12.85 7.04 3.86
CA ALA A 88 13.13 7.97 4.94
C ALA A 88 12.41 9.32 4.76
N ARG A 89 12.33 9.82 3.53
CA ARG A 89 11.57 11.04 3.22
C ARG A 89 10.06 10.87 3.39
N ALA A 90 9.49 9.73 3.01
CA ALA A 90 8.08 9.43 3.26
C ALA A 90 7.78 9.35 4.76
N VAL A 91 8.65 8.70 5.54
CA VAL A 91 8.58 8.64 7.01
C VAL A 91 8.66 10.05 7.62
N GLU A 92 9.60 10.87 7.18
CA GLU A 92 9.74 12.26 7.65
C GLU A 92 8.51 13.10 7.33
N HIS A 93 7.99 12.99 6.11
CA HIS A 93 6.81 13.73 5.65
C HIS A 93 5.56 13.45 6.50
N HIS A 94 5.53 12.31 7.20
CA HIS A 94 4.43 11.87 8.05
C HIS A 94 4.52 12.33 9.51
N LYS A 95 5.65 12.88 9.98
CA LYS A 95 5.87 13.22 11.40
C LYS A 95 4.81 14.14 12.00
N ASP A 96 4.42 15.16 11.25
CA ASP A 96 3.52 16.23 11.73
C ASP A 96 2.10 16.10 11.14
N ARG A 97 1.68 14.88 10.78
CA ARG A 97 0.41 14.63 10.08
C ARG A 97 -0.36 13.49 10.71
N ASP A 98 -1.69 13.59 10.75
CA ASP A 98 -2.52 12.43 11.10
C ASP A 98 -2.23 11.26 10.15
N LEU A 99 -2.09 10.07 10.74
CA LEU A 99 -1.90 8.83 10.00
C LEU A 99 -3.10 7.92 10.19
N PHE A 100 -3.46 7.22 9.12
CA PHE A 100 -4.51 6.21 9.10
C PHE A 100 -3.86 4.86 8.79
N ILE A 101 -3.86 3.98 9.79
CA ILE A 101 -3.22 2.68 9.74
C ILE A 101 -4.29 1.61 9.62
N VAL A 102 -4.16 0.74 8.61
CA VAL A 102 -5.07 -0.39 8.39
C VAL A 102 -4.26 -1.67 8.30
N ASP A 103 -4.56 -2.59 9.20
CA ASP A 103 -4.09 -3.96 9.19
C ASP A 103 -5.14 -4.86 8.51
N GLY A 104 -4.69 -5.66 7.55
CA GLY A 104 -5.57 -6.54 6.79
C GLY A 104 -4.85 -7.70 6.13
N TYR A 105 -5.63 -8.59 5.52
CA TYR A 105 -5.10 -9.73 4.78
C TYR A 105 -5.35 -9.60 3.28
N VAL A 106 -4.35 -10.03 2.50
CA VAL A 106 -4.51 -10.30 1.07
C VAL A 106 -4.43 -11.81 0.84
N GLY A 107 -5.46 -12.37 0.23
CA GLY A 107 -5.69 -13.81 0.15
C GLY A 107 -6.74 -14.27 1.18
N ALA A 108 -7.64 -15.15 0.77
CA ALA A 108 -8.73 -15.64 1.62
C ALA A 108 -8.36 -16.91 2.40
N ASP A 109 -7.44 -17.72 1.86
CA ASP A 109 -6.97 -18.94 2.49
C ASP A 109 -5.95 -18.61 3.60
N PRO A 110 -6.20 -18.99 4.87
CA PRO A 110 -5.28 -18.77 5.97
C PRO A 110 -3.86 -19.32 5.76
N ALA A 111 -3.70 -20.38 4.95
CA ALA A 111 -2.39 -20.97 4.66
C ALA A 111 -1.51 -20.06 3.77
N TYR A 112 -2.12 -19.18 2.98
CA TYR A 112 -1.42 -18.37 1.97
C TYR A 112 -1.67 -16.86 2.10
N ARG A 113 -2.52 -16.43 3.05
CA ARG A 113 -2.82 -15.01 3.23
C ARG A 113 -1.59 -14.23 3.67
N ILE A 114 -1.42 -13.05 3.08
CA ILE A 114 -0.35 -12.12 3.39
C ILE A 114 -0.89 -11.09 4.37
N LYS A 115 -0.23 -10.91 5.52
CA LYS A 115 -0.55 -9.85 6.48
C LYS A 115 0.00 -8.52 5.96
N VAL A 116 -0.86 -7.53 5.75
CA VAL A 116 -0.46 -6.23 5.21
C VAL A 116 -0.85 -5.12 6.17
N ARG A 117 0.13 -4.31 6.56
CA ARG A 117 -0.09 -3.02 7.25
C ARG A 117 0.02 -1.90 6.23
N VAL A 118 -1.04 -1.12 6.07
CA VAL A 118 -1.03 0.10 5.26
C VAL A 118 -1.00 1.32 6.17
N ILE A 119 -0.10 2.25 5.89
CA ILE A 119 0.05 3.52 6.59
C ILE A 119 -0.19 4.63 5.56
N ALA A 120 -1.29 5.37 5.72
CA ALA A 120 -1.71 6.39 4.77
C ALA A 120 -1.92 7.75 5.45
N GLU A 121 -1.68 8.84 4.70
CA GLU A 121 -1.96 10.21 5.15
C GLU A 121 -3.44 10.63 4.98
N PHE A 122 -4.20 9.90 4.16
CA PHE A 122 -5.61 10.17 3.86
C PHE A 122 -6.53 9.12 4.50
N ALA A 123 -7.61 9.56 5.12
CA ALA A 123 -8.63 8.68 5.68
C ALA A 123 -9.34 7.88 4.59
N TRP A 124 -9.62 8.50 3.43
CA TRP A 124 -10.28 7.80 2.32
C TRP A 124 -9.39 6.72 1.67
N HIS A 125 -8.05 6.85 1.75
CA HIS A 125 -7.13 5.79 1.33
C HIS A 125 -7.19 4.59 2.26
N ALA A 126 -7.20 4.83 3.58
CA ALA A 126 -7.44 3.78 4.56
C ALA A 126 -8.81 3.11 4.33
N LEU A 127 -9.86 3.88 4.05
CA LEU A 127 -11.17 3.33 3.70
C LEU A 127 -11.12 2.46 2.45
N PHE A 128 -10.44 2.91 1.38
CA PHE A 128 -10.26 2.12 0.16
C PHE A 128 -9.62 0.76 0.46
N VAL A 129 -8.55 0.74 1.26
CA VAL A 129 -7.86 -0.47 1.68
C VAL A 129 -8.78 -1.38 2.51
N LEU A 130 -9.52 -0.82 3.47
CA LEU A 130 -10.44 -1.55 4.34
C LEU A 130 -11.62 -2.20 3.58
N GLN A 131 -12.00 -1.64 2.43
CA GLN A 131 -13.01 -2.23 1.54
C GLN A 131 -12.42 -3.31 0.62
N LEU A 132 -11.14 -3.19 0.28
CA LEU A 132 -10.48 -4.06 -0.69
C LEU A 132 -9.88 -5.32 -0.05
N PHE A 133 -9.26 -5.18 1.13
CA PHE A 133 -8.58 -6.27 1.83
C PHE A 133 -9.52 -6.99 2.80
N ARG A 134 -9.14 -8.20 3.20
CA ARG A 134 -9.89 -8.99 4.18
C ARG A 134 -9.61 -8.44 5.58
N ARG A 135 -10.68 -8.20 6.35
CA ARG A 135 -10.59 -7.60 7.69
C ARG A 135 -10.25 -8.68 8.71
N PRO A 136 -9.24 -8.46 9.56
CA PRO A 136 -8.98 -9.35 10.68
C PRO A 136 -10.09 -9.24 11.73
N THR A 137 -10.25 -10.28 12.54
CA THR A 137 -11.08 -10.21 13.76
C THR A 137 -10.36 -9.39 14.84
N ALA A 138 -11.09 -9.01 15.90
CA ALA A 138 -10.48 -8.32 17.04
C ALA A 138 -9.34 -9.14 17.67
N GLU A 139 -9.53 -10.45 17.81
CA GLU A 139 -8.53 -11.39 18.34
C GLU A 139 -7.30 -11.47 17.42
N GLU A 140 -7.50 -11.53 16.10
CA GLU A 140 -6.40 -11.54 15.13
C GLU A 140 -5.58 -10.24 15.12
N LEU A 141 -6.15 -9.14 15.61
CA LEU A 141 -5.46 -7.84 15.71
C LEU A 141 -4.55 -7.73 16.92
N GLU A 142 -4.77 -8.50 17.99
CA GLU A 142 -4.00 -8.38 19.24
C GLU A 142 -2.51 -8.64 19.00
N ASP A 143 -2.19 -9.65 18.18
CA ASP A 143 -0.83 -10.06 17.83
C ASP A 143 -0.53 -9.86 16.32
N PHE A 144 -1.08 -8.79 15.72
CA PHE A 144 -0.90 -8.54 14.29
C PHE A 144 0.51 -8.02 13.96
N GLU A 145 1.35 -8.93 13.45
CA GLU A 145 2.63 -8.61 12.83
C GLU A 145 2.51 -8.65 11.30
N PRO A 146 2.75 -7.53 10.59
CA PRO A 146 2.62 -7.51 9.13
C PRO A 146 3.75 -8.28 8.44
N ASP A 147 3.40 -9.05 7.41
CA ASP A 147 4.36 -9.57 6.45
C ASP A 147 4.84 -8.45 5.54
N PHE A 148 3.93 -7.58 5.10
CA PHE A 148 4.22 -6.44 4.23
C PHE A 148 3.78 -5.13 4.87
N THR A 149 4.61 -4.09 4.73
CA THR A 149 4.22 -2.72 5.07
C THR A 149 4.14 -1.86 3.83
N LEU A 150 3.03 -1.14 3.66
CA LEU A 150 2.84 -0.13 2.63
C LEU A 150 2.77 1.26 3.26
N ILE A 151 3.63 2.16 2.81
CA ILE A 151 3.64 3.57 3.24
C ILE A 151 3.16 4.43 2.07
N SER A 152 2.13 5.23 2.29
CA SER A 152 1.55 6.14 1.28
C SER A 152 1.69 7.60 1.70
N ALA A 153 2.66 8.29 1.09
CA ALA A 153 2.91 9.72 1.20
C ALA A 153 2.47 10.45 -0.08
N SER A 154 1.18 10.40 -0.38
CA SER A 154 0.61 10.84 -1.66
C SER A 154 0.79 12.35 -1.96
N THR A 155 0.99 13.19 -0.95
CA THR A 155 1.24 14.63 -1.08
C THR A 155 2.72 14.99 -1.12
N LEU A 156 3.61 14.06 -0.76
CA LEU A 156 5.04 14.21 -0.99
C LEU A 156 5.32 14.12 -2.49
N LYS A 157 6.22 14.94 -3.02
CA LYS A 157 6.71 14.81 -4.40
C LYS A 157 8.16 14.32 -4.40
N ALA A 158 8.43 13.34 -5.26
CA ALA A 158 9.79 13.00 -5.63
C ALA A 158 10.40 14.12 -6.50
N ASP A 159 11.72 14.17 -6.51
CA ASP A 159 12.52 15.02 -7.37
C ASP A 159 13.31 14.10 -8.31
N PRO A 160 13.05 14.12 -9.62
CA PRO A 160 13.72 13.23 -10.56
C PRO A 160 15.25 13.29 -10.51
N GLU A 161 15.83 14.49 -10.40
CA GLU A 161 17.28 14.70 -10.41
C GLU A 161 17.92 14.20 -9.13
N ARG A 162 17.30 14.48 -7.97
CA ARG A 162 17.83 14.06 -6.66
C ARG A 162 17.58 12.57 -6.38
N ASP A 163 16.38 12.09 -6.69
CA ASP A 163 15.89 10.79 -6.23
C ASP A 163 16.07 9.66 -7.26
N GLY A 164 16.47 9.98 -8.50
CA GLY A 164 16.61 9.00 -9.57
C GLY A 164 15.26 8.43 -10.02
N THR A 165 14.21 9.24 -9.97
CA THR A 165 12.84 8.86 -10.35
C THR A 165 12.48 9.42 -11.71
N ASN A 166 11.45 8.87 -12.37
CA ASN A 166 11.00 9.35 -13.68
C ASN A 166 10.20 10.67 -13.58
N SER A 167 9.47 10.88 -12.48
CA SER A 167 8.66 12.06 -12.25
C SER A 167 8.54 12.36 -10.75
N GLY A 168 7.65 13.29 -10.37
CA GLY A 168 7.30 13.50 -8.97
C GLY A 168 6.55 12.33 -8.30
N THR A 169 6.13 11.33 -9.09
CA THR A 169 5.52 10.09 -8.60
C THR A 169 6.57 8.99 -8.42
N PHE A 170 6.40 8.19 -7.39
CA PHE A 170 7.22 7.00 -7.15
C PHE A 170 6.37 5.90 -6.51
N VAL A 171 6.39 4.71 -7.11
CA VAL A 171 5.75 3.48 -6.61
C VAL A 171 6.82 2.40 -6.51
N GLY A 172 7.48 2.33 -5.35
CA GLY A 172 8.59 1.41 -5.10
C GLY A 172 8.16 0.15 -4.36
N LEU A 173 8.70 -0.99 -4.77
CA LEU A 173 8.53 -2.28 -4.10
C LEU A 173 9.89 -2.87 -3.72
N ASP A 174 10.10 -3.13 -2.44
CA ASP A 174 11.21 -3.92 -1.92
C ASP A 174 10.66 -5.29 -1.49
N LEU A 175 10.91 -6.32 -2.31
CA LEU A 175 10.36 -7.66 -2.10
C LEU A 175 11.12 -8.43 -0.99
N GLU A 176 12.41 -8.14 -0.82
CA GLU A 176 13.24 -8.74 0.23
C GLU A 176 12.86 -8.21 1.60
N ARG A 177 12.76 -6.88 1.72
CA ARG A 177 12.40 -6.19 2.97
C ARG A 177 10.89 -6.05 3.17
N ARG A 178 10.11 -6.64 2.26
CA ARG A 178 8.64 -6.67 2.27
C ARG A 178 7.99 -5.29 2.49
N LYS A 179 8.43 -4.31 1.72
CA LYS A 179 8.02 -2.90 1.86
C LYS A 179 7.54 -2.33 0.54
N VAL A 180 6.50 -1.50 0.60
CA VAL A 180 6.00 -0.70 -0.52
C VAL A 180 5.99 0.76 -0.10
N VAL A 181 6.46 1.65 -0.97
CA VAL A 181 6.41 3.09 -0.76
C VAL A 181 5.75 3.76 -1.96
N ILE A 182 4.74 4.57 -1.70
CA ILE A 182 3.99 5.33 -2.71
C ILE A 182 4.11 6.82 -2.40
N ILE A 183 4.58 7.60 -3.38
CA ILE A 183 4.81 9.04 -3.30
C ILE A 183 4.21 9.70 -4.54
N GLY A 184 3.66 10.91 -4.37
CA GLY A 184 3.28 11.79 -5.48
C GLY A 184 1.99 11.46 -6.21
N THR A 185 1.27 10.41 -5.80
CA THR A 185 -0.01 10.02 -6.40
C THR A 185 -1.06 9.72 -5.34
N LYS A 186 -2.27 10.26 -5.54
CA LYS A 186 -3.45 9.93 -4.73
C LYS A 186 -4.27 8.80 -5.34
N TYR A 187 -3.88 8.24 -6.49
CA TYR A 187 -4.63 7.16 -7.11
C TYR A 187 -4.50 5.86 -6.30
N ALA A 188 -5.53 5.55 -5.51
CA ALA A 188 -5.54 4.41 -4.58
C ALA A 188 -5.35 3.04 -5.26
N GLY A 189 -5.59 2.96 -6.58
CA GLY A 189 -5.30 1.76 -7.36
C GLY A 189 -3.82 1.34 -7.32
N GLU A 190 -2.88 2.24 -7.03
CA GLU A 190 -1.48 1.87 -6.79
C GLU A 190 -1.31 1.00 -5.54
N MET A 191 -2.06 1.26 -4.45
CA MET A 191 -2.01 0.41 -3.25
C MET A 191 -2.46 -1.02 -3.58
N LYS A 192 -3.59 -1.14 -4.29
CA LYS A 192 -4.11 -2.42 -4.78
C LYS A 192 -3.08 -3.16 -5.63
N LYS A 193 -2.51 -2.46 -6.61
CA LYS A 193 -1.69 -3.10 -7.64
C LYS A 193 -0.28 -3.39 -7.14
N SER A 194 0.29 -2.60 -6.22
CA SER A 194 1.56 -2.90 -5.58
C SER A 194 1.50 -4.15 -4.72
N ILE A 195 0.47 -4.29 -3.87
CA ILE A 195 0.32 -5.52 -3.07
C ILE A 195 -0.03 -6.72 -3.95
N PHE A 196 -0.84 -6.54 -5.00
CA PHE A 196 -1.07 -7.60 -5.99
C PHE A 196 0.24 -8.00 -6.70
N SER A 197 1.11 -7.05 -7.05
CA SER A 197 2.43 -7.37 -7.61
C SER A 197 3.30 -8.15 -6.64
N ALA A 198 3.33 -7.79 -5.35
CA ALA A 198 4.05 -8.55 -4.33
C ALA A 198 3.51 -9.98 -4.22
N ALA A 199 2.18 -10.17 -4.21
CA ALA A 199 1.56 -11.48 -4.19
C ALA A 199 1.92 -12.33 -5.43
N ASN A 200 1.97 -11.72 -6.62
CA ASN A 200 2.41 -12.40 -7.86
C ASN A 200 3.89 -12.83 -7.84
N TYR A 201 4.70 -12.31 -6.92
CA TYR A 201 6.06 -12.79 -6.69
C TYR A 201 6.10 -13.88 -5.61
N LEU A 202 5.44 -13.65 -4.46
CA LEU A 202 5.58 -14.49 -3.27
C LEU A 202 4.78 -15.79 -3.31
N LEU A 203 3.62 -15.80 -3.95
CA LEU A 203 2.75 -16.98 -3.97
C LEU A 203 3.29 -18.07 -4.92
N PRO A 204 3.84 -17.74 -6.11
CA PRO A 204 4.46 -18.75 -6.95
C PRO A 204 5.67 -19.46 -6.30
N THR A 205 6.44 -18.77 -5.44
CA THR A 205 7.53 -19.43 -4.70
C THR A 205 7.03 -20.45 -3.66
N GLN A 206 5.73 -20.41 -3.34
CA GLN A 206 5.03 -21.37 -2.47
C GLN A 206 4.22 -22.41 -3.28
N GLY A 207 4.39 -22.45 -4.61
CA GLY A 207 3.64 -23.36 -5.47
C GLY A 207 2.19 -22.94 -5.75
N VAL A 208 1.83 -21.69 -5.45
CA VAL A 208 0.48 -21.16 -5.69
C VAL A 208 0.45 -20.36 -6.99
N LEU A 209 -0.42 -20.79 -7.92
CA LEU A 209 -0.68 -20.04 -9.16
C LEU A 209 -1.43 -18.74 -8.85
N THR A 210 -0.88 -17.61 -9.27
CA THR A 210 -1.56 -16.31 -9.19
C THR A 210 -2.23 -15.97 -10.51
N MET A 211 -3.45 -15.42 -10.42
CA MET A 211 -4.25 -15.07 -11.59
C MET A 211 -4.82 -13.66 -11.44
N HIS A 212 -4.90 -12.93 -12.56
CA HIS A 212 -5.67 -11.69 -12.66
C HIS A 212 -6.97 -12.00 -13.40
N CYS A 213 -7.90 -12.66 -12.70
CA CYS A 213 -9.19 -13.07 -13.24
C CYS A 213 -10.30 -12.86 -12.21
N SER A 214 -11.54 -13.02 -12.65
CA SER A 214 -12.68 -13.33 -11.77
C SER A 214 -12.85 -14.84 -11.68
N ALA A 215 -13.51 -15.30 -10.61
CA ALA A 215 -13.98 -16.67 -10.46
C ALA A 215 -15.38 -16.64 -9.82
N ASN A 216 -16.23 -17.59 -10.21
CA ASN A 216 -17.53 -17.85 -9.59
C ASN A 216 -17.73 -19.37 -9.51
N VAL A 217 -18.75 -19.80 -8.79
CA VAL A 217 -19.13 -21.21 -8.65
C VAL A 217 -20.65 -21.31 -8.73
N GLY A 218 -21.15 -22.22 -9.55
CA GLY A 218 -22.56 -22.52 -9.72
C GLY A 218 -23.12 -23.28 -8.53
N ALA A 219 -24.45 -23.47 -8.52
CA ALA A 219 -25.12 -24.16 -7.42
C ALA A 219 -24.73 -25.65 -7.28
N ASN A 220 -24.08 -26.22 -8.29
CA ASN A 220 -23.62 -27.61 -8.31
C ASN A 220 -22.09 -27.72 -8.24
N ASP A 221 -21.41 -26.72 -7.66
CA ASP A 221 -19.95 -26.63 -7.60
C ASP A 221 -19.26 -26.59 -8.98
N ASP A 222 -19.95 -26.08 -10.01
CA ASP A 222 -19.51 -25.96 -11.41
C ASP A 222 -19.07 -24.55 -11.85
#